data_AF-A0A432DZL5-F1
#
_entry.id   AF-A0A432DZL5-F1
#
_cell.length_a   1.000
_cell.length_b   1.000
_cell.length_c   1.000
_cell.angle_alpha   90.00
_cell.angle_beta   90.00
_cell.angle_gamma   90.00
#
_symmetry.space_group_name_H-M   'P 1'
#
loop_
_entity.id
_entity.type
_entity.pdbx_description
1 polymer ?
#
loop_
_entity_poly.entity_id
_entity_poly.type
_entity_poly.pdbx_seq_one_letter_code
_entity_poly.pdbx_strand_id
1 'polypeptide(L)'
;MEYAYDDWCIAQMAKILGKKEDYQYFMKRSQNWKNLYNPKSGFMQPRKNGNWYEPFDPREVNNNYTEGNSWHYSYSVQQDIPD
;
A
#
# COMPACT_ATOMS: atom_id res chain seq x y z
N MET A 1 -1.80 -2.26 -1.85
CA MET A 1 -2.22 -1.57 -0.61
C MET A 1 -2.56 -2.60 0.45
N GLU A 2 -3.54 -3.47 0.21
CA GLU A 2 -3.97 -4.54 1.14
C GLU A 2 -2.80 -5.40 1.65
N TYR A 3 -1.95 -5.94 0.77
CA TYR A 3 -0.77 -6.70 1.22
C TYR A 3 0.20 -5.93 2.12
N ALA A 4 0.26 -4.60 2.02
CA ALA A 4 1.08 -3.80 2.92
C ALA A 4 0.47 -3.76 4.34
N TYR A 5 -0.86 -3.69 4.44
CA TYR A 5 -1.57 -3.84 5.70
C TYR A 5 -1.49 -5.27 6.25
N ASP A 6 -1.61 -6.28 5.39
CA ASP A 6 -1.50 -7.69 5.78
C ASP A 6 -0.09 -8.01 6.30
N ASP A 7 0.95 -7.53 5.62
CA ASP A 7 2.34 -7.66 6.07
C ASP A 7 2.53 -6.96 7.43
N TRP A 8 1.87 -5.83 7.69
CA TRP A 8 1.88 -5.24 9.03
C TRP A 8 1.20 -6.16 10.05
N CYS A 9 0.03 -6.74 9.76
CA CYS A 9 -0.64 -7.68 10.66
C CYS A 9 0.26 -8.88 11.00
N ILE A 10 0.96 -9.45 10.01
CA ILE A 10 1.93 -10.53 10.21
C ILE A 10 3.08 -10.06 11.11
N ALA A 11 3.61 -8.86 10.88
CA ALA A 11 4.67 -8.29 11.71
C ALA A 11 4.21 -8.17 13.18
N GLN A 12 2.99 -7.68 13.42
CA GLN A 12 2.46 -7.56 14.78
C GLN A 12 2.32 -8.92 15.46
N MET A 13 1.92 -9.97 14.74
CA MET A 13 1.90 -11.34 15.27
C MET A 13 3.32 -11.85 15.57
N ALA A 14 4.28 -11.62 14.67
CA ALA A 14 5.68 -11.99 14.88
C ALA A 14 6.27 -11.32 16.14
N LYS A 15 5.91 -10.06 16.39
CA LYS A 15 6.28 -9.32 17.60
C LYS A 15 5.75 -10.00 18.87
N ILE A 16 4.47 -10.40 18.87
CA ILE A 16 3.84 -11.11 20.01
C ILE A 16 4.54 -12.45 20.28
N LEU A 17 4.94 -13.17 19.23
CA LEU A 17 5.63 -14.46 19.32
C LEU A 17 7.13 -14.36 19.62
N GLY A 18 7.69 -13.16 19.75
CA GLY A 18 9.13 -12.95 19.96
C GLY A 18 10.01 -13.27 18.74
N LYS A 19 9.44 -13.36 17.53
CA LYS A 19 10.15 -13.64 16.28
C LYS A 19 10.68 -12.36 15.65
N LYS A 20 11.87 -11.93 16.10
CA LYS A 20 12.42 -10.61 15.75
C LYS A 20 12.75 -10.46 14.27
N GLU A 21 13.31 -11.49 13.63
CA GLU A 21 13.69 -11.47 12.23
C GLU A 21 12.45 -11.32 11.33
N ASP A 22 11.42 -12.12 11.60
CA ASP A 22 10.13 -12.05 10.90
C ASP A 22 9.47 -10.68 11.09
N TYR A 23 9.46 -10.15 12.33
CA TYR A 23 8.93 -8.81 12.59
C TYR A 23 9.61 -7.75 11.71
N GLN A 24 10.94 -7.72 11.66
CA GLN A 24 11.66 -6.73 10.86
C GLN A 24 11.42 -6.92 9.36
N TYR A 25 11.40 -8.17 8.90
CA TYR A 25 11.12 -8.51 7.51
C TYR A 25 9.74 -8.00 7.06
N PHE A 26 8.70 -8.32 7.83
CA PHE A 26 7.33 -7.95 7.51
C PHE A 26 7.04 -6.46 7.76
N MET A 27 7.67 -5.82 8.76
CA MET A 27 7.62 -4.36 8.91
C MET A 27 8.23 -3.63 7.72
N LYS A 28 9.32 -4.15 7.15
CA LYS A 28 9.88 -3.56 5.93
C LYS A 28 8.90 -3.68 4.76
N ARG A 29 8.23 -4.83 4.61
CA ARG A 29 7.27 -5.05 3.53
C ARG A 29 5.96 -4.29 3.71
N SER A 30 5.54 -4.01 4.95
CA SER A 30 4.35 -3.20 5.20
C SER A 30 4.47 -1.75 4.70
N GLN A 31 5.67 -1.33 4.33
CA GLN A 31 5.96 -0.03 3.71
C GLN A 31 5.82 -0.04 2.18
N ASN A 32 5.49 -1.18 1.57
CA ASN A 32 5.36 -1.32 0.12
C ASN A 32 4.25 -0.46 -0.50
N TRP A 33 3.32 0.07 0.29
CA TRP A 33 2.34 1.05 -0.17
C TRP A 33 3.02 2.29 -0.78
N LYS A 34 4.21 2.67 -0.27
CA LYS A 34 5.00 3.82 -0.77
C LYS A 34 5.43 3.66 -2.23
N ASN A 35 5.50 2.43 -2.73
CA ASN A 35 5.83 2.17 -4.13
C ASN A 35 4.72 2.59 -5.10
N LEU A 36 3.48 2.76 -4.61
CA LEU A 36 2.33 3.14 -5.43
C LEU A 36 1.91 4.61 -5.24
N TYR A 37 2.47 5.32 -4.26
CA TYR A 37 2.23 6.74 -4.12
C TYR A 37 2.96 7.53 -5.21
N ASN A 38 2.20 8.19 -6.09
CA ASN A 38 2.78 9.07 -7.09
C ASN A 38 2.75 10.53 -6.58
N PRO A 39 3.89 11.14 -6.25
CA PRO A 39 3.92 12.52 -5.74
C PRO A 39 3.46 13.56 -6.76
N LYS A 40 3.47 13.25 -8.08
CA LYS A 40 2.98 14.17 -9.10
C LYS A 40 1.46 14.28 -9.13
N SER A 41 0.75 13.17 -8.89
CA SER A 41 -0.72 13.16 -8.85
C SER A 41 -1.25 13.33 -7.43
N GLY A 42 -0.48 12.99 -6.41
CA GLY A 42 -0.93 12.97 -5.01
C GLY A 42 -1.75 11.74 -4.65
N PHE A 43 -1.78 10.73 -5.51
CA PHE A 43 -2.65 9.55 -5.40
C PHE A 43 -1.86 8.25 -5.40
N MET A 44 -2.49 7.19 -4.87
CA MET A 44 -2.05 5.82 -5.11
C MET A 44 -2.37 5.45 -6.55
N GLN A 45 -1.34 5.45 -7.39
CA GLN A 45 -1.45 5.23 -8.84
C GLN A 45 -0.86 3.87 -9.20
N PRO A 46 -1.49 3.09 -10.10
CA PRO A 46 -0.97 1.79 -10.49
C PRO A 46 0.34 1.94 -11.26
N ARG A 47 1.18 0.89 -11.23
CA ARG A 47 2.41 0.82 -12.03
C ARG A 47 2.34 -0.33 -13.01
N LYS A 48 2.88 -0.12 -14.22
CA LYS A 48 3.07 -1.14 -15.24
C LYS A 48 4.53 -1.11 -15.69
N ASN A 49 5.23 -2.22 -15.50
CA ASN A 49 6.66 -2.36 -15.84
C ASN A 49 7.55 -1.25 -15.22
N GLY A 50 7.27 -0.88 -13.96
CA GLY A 50 8.02 0.13 -13.22
C GLY A 50 7.59 1.58 -13.45
N ASN A 51 6.89 1.87 -14.54
CA ASN A 51 6.35 3.20 -14.82
C ASN A 51 4.94 3.35 -14.25
N TRP A 52 4.55 4.60 -13.95
CA TRP A 52 3.16 4.92 -13.60
C TRP A 52 2.24 4.60 -14.77
N TYR A 53 1.06 4.07 -14.46
CA TYR A 53 0.03 3.79 -15.44
C TYR A 53 -0.55 5.11 -15.97
N GLU A 54 -0.51 5.29 -17.28
CA GLU A 54 -1.02 6.48 -17.96
C GLU A 54 -1.89 6.08 -19.17
N PRO A 55 -2.94 6.85 -19.50
CA PRO A 55 -3.41 8.05 -18.79
C PRO A 55 -3.98 7.73 -17.40
N PHE A 56 -4.04 8.74 -16.51
CA PHE A 56 -4.53 8.59 -15.14
C PHE A 56 -5.62 9.61 -14.81
N ASP A 57 -6.80 9.13 -14.42
CA ASP A 57 -7.86 9.90 -13.79
C ASP A 57 -8.19 9.27 -12.43
N PRO A 58 -8.00 9.98 -11.29
CA PRO A 58 -8.21 9.41 -9.96
C PRO A 58 -9.68 9.03 -9.68
N ARG A 59 -10.62 9.46 -10.53
CA ARG A 59 -12.06 9.15 -10.41
C ARG A 59 -12.46 7.88 -11.15
N GLU A 60 -11.61 7.37 -12.03
CA GLU A 60 -11.91 6.21 -12.87
C GLU A 60 -12.02 4.93 -12.05
N VAL A 61 -13.12 4.19 -12.26
CA VAL A 61 -13.27 2.80 -11.80
C VAL A 61 -12.76 1.90 -12.92
N ASN A 62 -11.69 1.16 -12.66
CA ASN A 62 -11.02 0.32 -13.64
C ASN A 62 -10.42 -0.94 -12.97
N ASN A 63 -9.74 -1.78 -13.76
CA ASN A 63 -9.20 -3.06 -13.30
C ASN A 63 -7.95 -2.95 -12.38
N ASN A 64 -7.53 -1.75 -12.00
CA ASN A 64 -6.42 -1.55 -11.06
C ASN A 64 -6.88 -1.38 -9.61
N TYR A 65 -8.17 -1.16 -9.39
CA TYR A 65 -8.82 -1.01 -8.09
C TYR A 65 -10.02 -1.96 -8.03
N THR A 66 -10.35 -2.50 -6.86
CA THR A 66 -11.55 -3.33 -6.70
C THR A 66 -12.68 -2.46 -6.14
N GLU A 67 -13.81 -2.41 -6.84
CA GLU A 67 -15.06 -1.75 -6.37
C GLU A 67 -14.90 -0.26 -6.00
N GLY A 68 -13.91 0.41 -6.57
CA GLY A 68 -13.61 1.81 -6.25
C GLY A 68 -12.66 2.45 -7.25
N ASN A 69 -12.05 3.55 -6.82
CA ASN A 69 -11.08 4.32 -7.60
C ASN A 69 -9.96 4.81 -6.68
N SER A 70 -9.04 5.61 -7.24
CA SER A 70 -7.86 6.07 -6.50
C SER A 70 -8.19 6.95 -5.29
N TRP A 71 -9.30 7.70 -5.32
CA TRP A 71 -9.75 8.46 -4.15
C TRP A 71 -10.01 7.57 -2.95
N HIS A 72 -10.65 6.41 -3.15
CA HIS A 72 -10.91 5.46 -2.08
C HIS A 72 -9.61 4.80 -1.59
N TYR A 73 -8.82 4.30 -2.53
CA TYR A 73 -7.61 3.51 -2.22
C TYR A 73 -6.45 4.33 -1.66
N SER A 74 -6.43 5.65 -1.87
CA SER A 74 -5.34 6.50 -1.36
C SER A 74 -5.33 6.62 0.16
N TYR A 75 -6.44 6.26 0.83
CA TYR A 75 -6.53 6.21 2.28
C TYR A 75 -6.31 4.79 2.86
N SER A 76 -6.05 3.78 2.03
CA SER A 76 -5.85 2.38 2.45
C SER A 76 -4.44 2.13 3.03
N VAL A 77 -4.08 2.90 4.06
CA VAL A 77 -2.79 2.90 4.77
C VAL A 77 -2.99 3.00 6.29
N GLN A 78 -4.00 2.30 6.80
CA GLN A 78 -4.48 2.38 8.19
C GLN A 78 -3.39 2.06 9.23
N GLN A 79 -2.38 1.28 8.84
CA GLN A 79 -1.27 0.86 9.68
C GLN A 79 -0.16 1.90 9.87
N ASP A 80 -0.19 3.02 9.14
CA ASP A 80 0.93 3.99 9.04
C ASP A 80 0.40 5.43 8.98
N ILE A 81 -0.55 5.76 9.87
CA ILE A 81 -1.09 7.12 10.07
C ILE A 81 -0.24 7.82 11.14
N PRO A 82 0.33 9.01 10.88
CA PRO A 82 1.06 9.79 11.88
C PRO A 82 0.18 10.24 13.05
N ASP A 83 0.78 10.42 14.23
CA ASP A 83 0.14 11.01 15.41
C ASP A 83 -0.20 12.50 15.24
#